data_AF-A0A7C4MTF1-F1
#
_entry.id   AF-A0A7C4MTF1-F1
#
_cell.length_a   1.000
_cell.length_b   1.000
_cell.length_c   1.000
_cell.angle_alpha   90.00
_cell.angle_beta   90.00
_cell.angle_gamma   90.00
#
_symmetry.space_group_name_H-M   'P 1'
#
loop_
_entity.id
_entity.type
_entity.pdbx_description
1 polymer ?
#
loop_
_entity_poly.entity_id
_entity_poly.type
_entity_poly.pdbx_seq_one_letter_code
_entity_poly.pdbx_strand_id
1 'polypeptide(L)'
;MTGKPTRRAGRAAFPATSTRSSLRRCRPRPMRLRPARLRPVQAGPTEGVLGRLIGVFAGWCTAAVLILGVQPCAWCGENKEAPAVSPPMADEPPKFSVRALPPNRQSYLALAEEIERHFQRNIVEFWFPLVVDREFGGFRSHILADGTIGPNNDKTLVFQSRMTWVAAQIALRQPSRADEFRGYVRQGIKLLREVLSDRDHGGLFWGLDPSGKFKPDWGDEKHAYGIAFAIYAASAAYEATRDADALQLAKDTFHWFDRHAHDAQHGGYYEALSRRGEVLRVAPPGRKRDLLGTPYGYKSMNSHIHLLEAVTALYEVWPDPLVEKRLGELLEVVRDKVAVEPGCLNLYFTPAWRPVPDHDSFGHDVETAYLLTEAAGALGRKNDAATGRMARMLVDHALEYGWDSRHGGFYDRGFAFGPAYALEKIWWTQAEGLNALLLMHRFYGKETSRYWEAFLHQWDFIVRYQTDAEHGEWFESVSHDGRPKPGQAKATIWKAAYHNGRALMNTAAMLRQLAGEEPSHEQPK
;
A
#
# COMPACT_ATOMS: atom_id res chain seq x y z
N MET A 1 9.24 -47.04 61.72
CA MET A 1 10.63 -47.52 61.58
C MET A 1 10.92 -47.54 60.07
N THR A 2 11.99 -47.02 59.46
CA THR A 2 13.09 -46.10 59.83
C THR A 2 13.89 -45.84 58.53
N GLY A 3 14.30 -44.64 58.11
CA GLY A 3 14.13 -43.27 58.62
C GLY A 3 14.70 -42.23 57.62
N LYS A 4 14.69 -40.93 57.95
CA LYS A 4 15.42 -39.88 57.18
C LYS A 4 16.90 -39.82 57.60
N PRO A 5 17.73 -39.09 56.83
CA PRO A 5 18.45 -37.99 57.47
C PRO A 5 18.23 -36.62 56.80
N THR A 6 18.42 -35.57 57.60
CA THR A 6 18.40 -34.15 57.24
C THR A 6 19.67 -33.47 57.75
N ARG A 7 20.13 -32.41 57.07
CA ARG A 7 20.84 -31.20 57.58
C ARG A 7 21.18 -30.32 56.36
N ARG A 8 20.87 -29.01 56.32
CA ARG A 8 21.49 -27.86 57.04
C ARG A 8 22.99 -27.72 56.76
N ALA A 9 23.61 -26.54 56.65
CA ALA A 9 23.19 -25.13 56.39
C ALA A 9 24.50 -24.29 56.35
N GLY A 10 24.56 -23.15 55.65
CA GLY A 10 25.76 -22.29 55.73
C GLY A 10 25.71 -21.00 54.91
N ARG A 11 25.94 -19.85 55.55
CA ARG A 11 26.12 -18.52 54.95
C ARG A 11 27.60 -18.12 54.97
N ALA A 12 28.11 -17.50 53.90
CA ALA A 12 29.07 -16.37 53.87
C ALA A 12 29.31 -16.01 52.38
N ALA A 13 29.32 -14.79 51.85
CA ALA A 13 29.53 -13.40 52.30
C ALA A 13 30.93 -12.82 51.97
N PHE A 14 30.92 -11.74 51.15
CA PHE A 14 32.00 -10.78 50.82
C PHE A 14 33.17 -11.25 49.91
N PRO A 15 33.91 -10.31 49.26
CA PRO A 15 33.78 -8.85 49.30
C PRO A 15 33.49 -8.15 47.96
N ALA A 16 32.98 -6.92 48.06
CA ALA A 16 33.04 -5.94 46.98
C ALA A 16 34.39 -5.19 47.03
N THR A 17 34.98 -4.90 45.87
CA THR A 17 36.08 -3.94 45.74
C THR A 17 35.65 -2.78 44.86
N SER A 18 35.66 -1.58 45.42
CA SER A 18 35.36 -0.34 44.73
C SER A 18 36.57 0.22 44.00
N THR A 19 36.41 0.62 42.75
CA THR A 19 37.31 1.57 42.08
C THR A 19 36.50 2.76 41.56
N ARG A 20 36.62 3.90 42.24
CA ARG A 20 36.15 5.19 41.71
C ARG A 20 37.02 5.60 40.53
N SER A 21 36.43 5.83 39.35
CA SER A 21 37.03 6.67 38.32
C SER A 21 36.11 7.85 38.02
N SER A 22 36.55 9.04 38.42
CA SER A 22 35.84 10.29 38.15
C SER A 22 36.13 10.76 36.72
N LEU A 23 35.15 10.64 35.81
CA LEU A 23 35.17 11.37 34.54
C LEU A 23 33.92 12.24 34.37
N ARG A 24 34.15 13.39 33.74
CA ARG A 24 33.30 14.58 33.86
C ARG A 24 32.08 14.50 32.93
N ARG A 25 30.96 15.07 33.39
CA ARG A 25 29.78 15.32 32.54
C ARG A 25 30.13 16.35 31.46
N CYS A 26 30.24 15.90 30.21
CA CYS A 26 30.14 16.79 29.04
C CYS A 26 28.67 16.87 28.61
N ARG A 27 28.05 18.05 28.78
CA ARG A 27 26.76 18.36 28.14
C ARG A 27 27.01 18.71 26.67
N PRO A 28 26.24 18.18 25.69
CA PRO A 28 26.26 18.73 24.34
C PRO A 28 25.69 20.16 24.36
N ARG A 29 26.40 21.12 23.77
CA ARG A 29 25.86 22.45 23.45
C ARG A 29 25.18 22.40 22.08
N PRO A 30 24.07 23.13 21.86
CA PRO A 30 23.41 23.18 20.56
C PRO A 30 24.28 23.95 19.56
N MET A 31 24.54 23.34 18.40
CA MET A 31 25.29 23.96 17.31
C MET A 31 24.35 24.86 16.51
N ARG A 32 24.48 26.19 16.67
CA ARG A 32 23.73 27.15 15.85
C ARG A 32 24.33 27.22 14.44
N LEU A 33 23.66 26.63 13.46
CA LEU A 33 23.90 26.93 12.06
C LEU A 33 23.54 28.40 11.79
N ARG A 34 24.48 29.17 11.24
CA ARG A 34 24.21 30.48 10.62
C ARG A 34 24.12 30.27 9.10
N PRO A 35 23.19 30.93 8.40
CA PRO A 35 23.12 30.83 6.94
C PRO A 35 24.34 31.49 6.30
N ALA A 36 25.00 30.76 5.39
CA ALA A 36 26.08 31.30 4.57
C ALA A 36 25.49 32.25 3.52
N ARG A 37 25.98 33.49 3.48
CA ARG A 37 25.67 34.43 2.39
C ARG A 37 26.56 34.10 1.20
N LEU A 38 25.97 33.65 0.09
CA LEU A 38 26.67 33.61 -1.19
C LEU A 38 26.95 35.05 -1.66
N ARG A 39 28.22 35.35 -1.98
CA ARG A 39 28.60 36.52 -2.78
C ARG A 39 28.78 36.07 -4.23
N PRO A 40 28.35 36.85 -5.23
CA PRO A 40 28.65 36.54 -6.62
C PRO A 40 30.14 36.71 -6.89
N VAL A 41 30.75 35.74 -7.59
CA VAL A 41 32.13 35.83 -8.08
C VAL A 41 32.08 36.45 -9.48
N GLN A 42 32.83 37.54 -9.69
CA GLN A 42 33.08 38.09 -11.02
C GLN A 42 34.10 37.21 -11.75
N ALA A 43 33.79 36.80 -12.98
CA ALA A 43 34.75 36.14 -13.87
C ALA A 43 35.35 37.17 -14.84
N GLY A 44 36.66 37.42 -14.73
CA GLY A 44 37.48 38.09 -15.74
C GLY A 44 38.03 37.09 -16.77
N PRO A 45 38.59 37.56 -17.91
CA PRO A 45 38.68 36.75 -19.12
C PRO A 45 40.01 36.02 -19.30
N THR A 46 39.95 34.82 -19.88
CA THR A 46 41.00 34.26 -20.75
C THR A 46 40.38 33.46 -21.89
N GLU A 47 40.78 33.78 -23.12
CA GLU A 47 40.34 33.15 -24.36
C GLU A 47 40.93 31.74 -24.53
N GLY A 48 40.27 30.88 -25.32
CA GLY A 48 40.88 29.61 -25.73
C GLY A 48 39.92 28.59 -26.34
N VAL A 49 39.87 28.54 -27.68
CA VAL A 49 39.44 27.36 -28.46
C VAL A 49 37.97 26.91 -28.30
N LEU A 50 37.02 27.72 -28.77
CA LEU A 50 35.81 27.19 -29.45
C LEU A 50 35.20 28.14 -30.51
N GLY A 51 35.98 29.09 -31.02
CA GLY A 51 35.54 30.13 -31.97
C GLY A 51 35.72 29.79 -33.46
N ARG A 52 35.85 28.50 -33.83
CA ARG A 52 36.04 28.05 -35.23
C ARG A 52 35.34 26.73 -35.51
N LEU A 53 34.00 26.74 -35.52
CA LEU A 53 33.18 25.68 -36.16
C LEU A 53 31.76 26.14 -36.54
N ILE A 54 31.36 27.37 -36.22
CA ILE A 54 30.13 28.01 -36.71
C ILE A 54 30.55 29.11 -37.68
N GLY A 55 30.59 28.78 -38.98
CA GLY A 55 31.06 29.73 -40.02
C GLY A 55 31.37 29.14 -41.40
N VAL A 56 31.36 27.81 -41.58
CA VAL A 56 31.68 27.15 -42.88
C VAL A 56 30.53 26.28 -43.41
N PHE A 57 29.44 26.08 -42.65
CA PHE A 57 28.24 25.36 -43.10
C PHE A 57 27.17 26.23 -43.79
N ALA A 58 27.55 27.44 -44.24
CA ALA A 58 26.67 28.37 -44.96
C ALA A 58 27.07 28.56 -46.45
N GLY A 59 27.89 27.66 -47.01
CA GLY A 59 28.48 27.81 -48.36
C GLY A 59 28.15 26.72 -49.37
N TRP A 60 27.35 25.71 -49.02
CA TRP A 60 27.07 24.53 -49.85
C TRP A 60 25.57 24.17 -49.88
N CYS A 61 24.73 25.07 -50.39
CA CYS A 61 23.33 24.76 -50.73
C CYS A 61 22.76 25.68 -51.83
N THR A 62 23.54 25.92 -52.89
CA THR A 62 23.13 26.71 -54.07
C THR A 62 23.53 26.02 -55.38
N ALA A 63 23.24 24.71 -55.49
CA ALA A 63 23.35 23.96 -56.76
C ALA A 63 22.56 22.63 -56.76
N ALA A 64 21.23 22.66 -56.51
CA ALA A 64 20.28 21.60 -56.92
C ALA A 64 18.83 21.94 -56.50
N VAL A 65 18.19 22.91 -57.16
CA VAL A 65 16.72 22.95 -57.24
C VAL A 65 16.34 22.69 -58.69
N LEU A 66 16.19 21.41 -59.01
CA LEU A 66 15.47 20.91 -60.17
C LEU A 66 14.91 19.54 -59.79
N ILE A 67 13.62 19.33 -60.07
CA ILE A 67 12.80 18.14 -59.75
C ILE A 67 12.19 18.18 -58.32
N LEU A 68 10.86 18.14 -58.28
CA LEU A 68 9.94 18.14 -57.11
C LEU A 68 9.84 19.46 -56.31
N GLY A 69 9.02 20.39 -56.81
CA GLY A 69 8.74 21.66 -56.14
C GLY A 69 7.50 21.66 -55.24
N VAL A 70 7.58 22.42 -54.15
CA VAL A 70 6.45 23.01 -53.39
C VAL A 70 6.89 24.42 -52.99
N GLN A 71 6.00 25.42 -53.07
CA GLN A 71 6.34 26.83 -52.79
C GLN A 71 6.40 27.15 -51.28
N PRO A 72 7.29 28.06 -50.85
CA PRO A 72 7.16 28.75 -49.57
C PRO A 72 6.27 29.99 -49.70
N CYS A 73 5.48 30.30 -48.66
CA CYS A 73 4.76 31.58 -48.55
C CYS A 73 5.37 32.41 -47.41
N ALA A 74 5.51 33.72 -47.62
CA ALA A 74 6.21 34.63 -46.72
C ALA A 74 5.24 35.31 -45.73
N TRP A 75 5.77 35.84 -44.61
CA TRP A 75 5.98 37.29 -44.43
C TRP A 75 6.38 37.62 -42.98
N CYS A 76 7.29 38.58 -42.78
CA CYS A 76 7.70 39.08 -41.46
C CYS A 76 6.94 40.38 -41.15
N GLY A 77 6.54 40.59 -39.89
CA GLY A 77 5.97 41.87 -39.45
C GLY A 77 5.85 42.00 -37.93
N GLU A 78 6.40 43.12 -37.41
CA GLU A 78 6.22 43.70 -36.06
C GLU A 78 6.76 42.96 -34.82
N ASN A 79 7.78 43.58 -34.20
CA ASN A 79 8.09 43.40 -32.79
C ASN A 79 6.91 43.86 -31.93
N LYS A 80 6.31 42.94 -31.17
CA LYS A 80 5.56 43.26 -29.95
C LYS A 80 6.16 42.45 -28.82
N GLU A 81 6.53 43.12 -27.74
CA GLU A 81 6.94 42.46 -26.51
C GLU A 81 5.80 41.52 -26.07
N ALA A 82 6.12 40.25 -25.83
CA ALA A 82 5.14 39.33 -25.27
C ALA A 82 4.71 39.87 -23.90
N PRO A 83 3.40 40.04 -23.63
CA PRO A 83 2.95 40.57 -22.35
C PRO A 83 3.44 39.63 -21.25
N ALA A 84 4.11 40.19 -20.24
CA ALA A 84 4.50 39.45 -19.07
C ALA A 84 3.24 38.89 -18.40
N VAL A 85 3.02 37.59 -18.55
CA VAL A 85 1.96 36.88 -17.84
C VAL A 85 2.38 36.82 -16.38
N SER A 86 1.98 37.83 -15.62
CA SER A 86 2.03 37.79 -14.17
C SER A 86 1.38 36.49 -13.71
N PRO A 87 1.99 35.72 -12.79
CA PRO A 87 1.29 34.60 -12.19
C PRO A 87 -0.02 35.13 -11.58
N PRO A 88 -1.13 34.38 -11.65
CA PRO A 88 -2.35 34.79 -10.98
C PRO A 88 -2.00 35.07 -9.52
N MET A 89 -2.44 36.22 -9.00
CA MET A 89 -2.23 36.52 -7.58
C MET A 89 -2.76 35.35 -6.79
N ALA A 90 -1.95 34.85 -5.86
CA ALA A 90 -2.39 33.80 -4.97
C ALA A 90 -3.51 34.38 -4.10
N ASP A 91 -4.77 34.04 -4.44
CA ASP A 91 -5.85 34.06 -3.48
C ASP A 91 -5.33 33.36 -2.21
N GLU A 92 -5.45 34.01 -1.04
CA GLU A 92 -5.12 33.33 0.22
C GLU A 92 -5.89 31.99 0.21
N PRO A 93 -5.21 30.84 0.40
CA PRO A 93 -5.91 29.57 0.45
C PRO A 93 -6.98 29.70 1.53
N PRO A 94 -8.25 29.35 1.25
CA PRO A 94 -9.31 29.49 2.23
C PRO A 94 -8.86 28.78 3.49
N LYS A 95 -8.78 29.51 4.61
CA LYS A 95 -8.31 28.97 5.90
C LYS A 95 -9.29 27.88 6.30
N PHE A 96 -8.92 26.64 5.97
CA PHE A 96 -9.77 25.48 6.18
C PHE A 96 -10.03 25.36 7.67
N SER A 97 -11.30 25.50 8.05
CA SER A 97 -11.78 25.05 9.35
C SER A 97 -11.87 23.52 9.31
N VAL A 98 -10.70 22.88 9.27
CA VAL A 98 -10.57 21.51 9.74
C VAL A 98 -11.04 21.53 11.19
N ARG A 99 -11.88 20.57 11.54
CA ARG A 99 -12.42 20.43 12.90
C ARG A 99 -11.24 20.27 13.85
N ALA A 100 -10.87 21.36 14.53
CA ALA A 100 -9.67 21.46 15.37
C ALA A 100 -9.84 20.66 16.66
N LEU A 101 -9.89 19.34 16.52
CA LEU A 101 -10.07 18.38 17.60
C LEU A 101 -8.72 18.15 18.29
N PRO A 102 -8.59 18.42 19.60
CA PRO A 102 -7.39 18.06 20.33
C PRO A 102 -7.20 16.53 20.37
N PRO A 103 -5.96 16.02 20.38
CA PRO A 103 -5.68 14.58 20.50
C PRO A 103 -5.94 14.08 21.93
N ASN A 104 -7.22 13.91 22.29
CA ASN A 104 -7.65 13.48 23.62
C ASN A 104 -8.79 12.43 23.56
N ARG A 105 -9.08 11.82 24.72
CA ARG A 105 -10.08 10.74 24.86
C ARG A 105 -11.44 11.07 24.23
N GLN A 106 -11.97 12.28 24.43
CA GLN A 106 -13.28 12.66 23.91
C GLN A 106 -13.28 12.74 22.38
N SER A 107 -12.24 13.37 21.81
CA SER A 107 -12.09 13.48 20.36
C SER A 107 -11.84 12.12 19.70
N TYR A 108 -11.05 11.24 20.33
CA TYR A 108 -10.81 9.90 19.81
C TYR A 108 -12.10 9.06 19.75
N LEU A 109 -12.91 9.06 20.80
CA LEU A 109 -14.19 8.32 20.81
C LEU A 109 -15.18 8.87 19.79
N ALA A 110 -15.32 10.20 19.71
CA ALA A 110 -16.22 10.83 18.74
C ALA A 110 -15.85 10.49 17.29
N LEU A 111 -14.55 10.46 16.97
CA LEU A 111 -14.05 10.05 15.65
C LEU A 111 -14.18 8.55 15.41
N ALA A 112 -13.97 7.70 16.41
CA ALA A 112 -14.15 6.26 16.30
C ALA A 112 -15.60 5.92 15.91
N GLU A 113 -16.58 6.49 16.62
CA GLU A 113 -18.00 6.32 16.31
C GLU A 113 -18.38 6.88 14.93
N GLU A 114 -17.76 7.99 14.50
CA GLU A 114 -18.00 8.60 13.19
C GLU A 114 -17.51 7.70 12.04
N ILE A 115 -16.30 7.15 12.19
CA ILE A 115 -15.67 6.20 11.28
C ILE A 115 -16.43 4.86 11.27
N GLU A 116 -16.89 4.38 12.42
CA GLU A 116 -17.74 3.18 12.53
C GLU A 116 -19.06 3.34 11.79
N ARG A 117 -19.76 4.48 11.95
CA ARG A 117 -20.98 4.78 11.18
C ARG A 117 -20.71 4.85 9.67
N HIS A 118 -19.58 5.44 9.28
CA HIS A 118 -19.16 5.49 7.88
C HIS A 118 -18.90 4.11 7.29
N PHE A 119 -18.28 3.22 8.09
CA PHE A 119 -18.05 1.82 7.75
C PHE A 119 -19.37 1.05 7.59
N GLN A 120 -20.31 1.16 8.53
CA GLN A 120 -21.61 0.48 8.40
C GLN A 120 -22.31 0.88 7.09
N ARG A 121 -22.48 2.18 6.85
CA ARG A 121 -23.19 2.69 5.68
C ARG A 121 -22.48 2.37 4.36
N ASN A 122 -21.19 2.68 4.25
CA ASN A 122 -20.49 2.65 2.95
C ASN A 122 -19.81 1.31 2.65
N ILE A 123 -19.60 0.46 3.65
CA ILE A 123 -18.99 -0.87 3.46
C ILE A 123 -20.01 -1.97 3.69
N VAL A 124 -20.64 -2.01 4.86
CA VAL A 124 -21.44 -3.17 5.27
C VAL A 124 -22.80 -3.17 4.56
N GLU A 125 -23.53 -2.06 4.58
CA GLU A 125 -24.86 -1.89 3.98
C GLU A 125 -24.82 -1.79 2.44
N PHE A 126 -23.79 -1.13 1.88
CA PHE A 126 -23.64 -1.01 0.42
C PHE A 126 -23.26 -2.35 -0.24
N TRP A 127 -22.26 -3.06 0.30
CA TRP A 127 -21.74 -4.26 -0.37
C TRP A 127 -22.54 -5.53 -0.05
N PHE A 128 -23.09 -5.67 1.16
CA PHE A 128 -23.73 -6.91 1.61
C PHE A 128 -25.24 -6.73 1.89
N PRO A 129 -26.13 -7.54 1.30
CA PRO A 129 -25.86 -8.74 0.49
C PRO A 129 -25.67 -8.48 -1.03
N LEU A 130 -25.62 -7.22 -1.49
CA LEU A 130 -25.66 -6.84 -2.91
C LEU A 130 -24.67 -7.61 -3.80
N VAL A 131 -23.40 -7.73 -3.40
CA VAL A 131 -22.38 -8.43 -4.18
C VAL A 131 -22.40 -9.94 -4.04
N VAL A 132 -23.18 -10.52 -3.13
CA VAL A 132 -23.20 -11.97 -2.90
C VAL A 132 -23.84 -12.65 -4.12
N ASP A 133 -23.04 -13.36 -4.91
CA ASP A 133 -23.53 -14.04 -6.10
C ASP A 133 -24.20 -15.34 -5.70
N ARG A 134 -25.53 -15.38 -5.81
CA ARG A 134 -26.35 -16.55 -5.48
C ARG A 134 -26.57 -17.50 -6.67
N GLU A 135 -26.11 -17.13 -7.86
CA GLU A 135 -26.27 -17.91 -9.08
C GLU A 135 -25.04 -18.78 -9.34
N PHE A 136 -23.85 -18.18 -9.35
CA PHE A 136 -22.58 -18.88 -9.60
C PHE A 136 -21.65 -18.96 -8.37
N GLY A 137 -22.07 -18.41 -7.23
CA GLY A 137 -21.26 -18.40 -6.01
C GLY A 137 -20.16 -17.33 -6.02
N GLY A 138 -19.50 -17.15 -4.87
CA GLY A 138 -18.56 -16.05 -4.65
C GLY A 138 -19.26 -14.69 -4.69
N PHE A 139 -18.59 -13.71 -5.29
CA PHE A 139 -19.02 -12.31 -5.31
C PHE A 139 -19.10 -11.75 -6.73
N ARG A 140 -19.90 -10.69 -6.91
CA ARG A 140 -20.06 -9.92 -8.15
C ARG A 140 -19.08 -8.75 -8.17
N SER A 141 -18.27 -8.65 -9.21
CA SER A 141 -17.16 -7.71 -9.32
C SER A 141 -17.48 -6.40 -10.02
N HIS A 142 -18.71 -6.19 -10.48
CA HIS A 142 -19.09 -4.97 -11.20
C HIS A 142 -20.36 -4.34 -10.64
N ILE A 143 -20.20 -3.17 -10.02
CA ILE A 143 -21.28 -2.28 -9.60
C ILE A 143 -21.07 -0.98 -10.36
N LEU A 144 -22.08 -0.51 -11.08
CA LEU A 144 -22.06 0.73 -11.86
C LEU A 144 -22.02 1.96 -10.95
N ALA A 145 -21.82 3.15 -11.53
CA ALA A 145 -21.75 4.40 -10.79
C ALA A 145 -23.02 4.67 -9.94
N ASP A 146 -24.18 4.20 -10.40
CA ASP A 146 -25.49 4.36 -9.77
C ASP A 146 -25.80 3.35 -8.64
N GLY A 147 -24.89 2.40 -8.38
CA GLY A 147 -25.08 1.32 -7.39
C GLY A 147 -25.73 0.05 -7.94
N THR A 148 -26.07 -0.02 -9.23
CA THR A 148 -26.65 -1.25 -9.83
C THR A 148 -25.58 -2.26 -10.24
N ILE A 149 -25.92 -3.55 -10.29
CA ILE A 149 -25.01 -4.60 -10.78
C ILE A 149 -24.80 -4.45 -12.30
N GLY A 150 -23.55 -4.22 -12.70
CA GLY A 150 -23.17 -4.19 -14.12
C GLY A 150 -22.79 -5.58 -14.66
N PRO A 151 -22.46 -5.70 -15.97
CA PRO A 151 -22.29 -7.01 -16.63
C PRO A 151 -20.98 -7.77 -16.31
N ASN A 152 -19.90 -7.07 -15.99
CA ASN A 152 -18.53 -7.62 -15.96
C ASN A 152 -18.18 -8.38 -14.66
N ASN A 153 -18.87 -9.49 -14.40
CA ASN A 153 -18.76 -10.28 -13.15
C ASN A 153 -17.82 -11.50 -13.23
N ASP A 154 -16.72 -11.38 -13.97
CA ASP A 154 -15.66 -12.40 -14.02
C ASP A 154 -15.13 -12.72 -12.61
N LYS A 155 -14.93 -14.02 -12.33
CA LYS A 155 -14.43 -14.49 -11.04
C LYS A 155 -12.92 -14.30 -10.98
N THR A 156 -12.47 -13.11 -10.59
CA THR A 156 -11.04 -12.76 -10.45
C THR A 156 -10.52 -13.00 -9.04
N LEU A 157 -9.35 -13.64 -8.94
CA LEU A 157 -8.78 -14.13 -7.68
C LEU A 157 -8.64 -13.04 -6.61
N VAL A 158 -8.16 -11.87 -7.01
CA VAL A 158 -7.99 -10.69 -6.15
C VAL A 158 -9.33 -10.23 -5.58
N PHE A 159 -10.33 -10.02 -6.41
CA PHE A 159 -11.64 -9.53 -5.97
C PHE A 159 -12.33 -10.52 -5.02
N GLN A 160 -12.33 -11.81 -5.38
CA GLN A 160 -12.98 -12.87 -4.59
C GLN A 160 -12.31 -13.02 -3.22
N SER A 161 -10.97 -12.98 -3.18
CA SER A 161 -10.20 -13.02 -1.95
C SER A 161 -10.45 -11.79 -1.08
N ARG A 162 -10.40 -10.58 -1.66
CA ARG A 162 -10.70 -9.31 -0.97
C ARG A 162 -12.08 -9.31 -0.31
N MET A 163 -13.13 -9.71 -1.02
CA MET A 163 -14.49 -9.76 -0.45
C MET A 163 -14.65 -10.88 0.60
N THR A 164 -13.95 -12.01 0.45
CA THR A 164 -13.89 -13.07 1.48
C THR A 164 -13.25 -12.55 2.77
N TRP A 165 -12.13 -11.83 2.66
CA TRP A 165 -11.42 -11.23 3.79
C TRP A 165 -12.28 -10.17 4.51
N VAL A 166 -12.94 -9.27 3.76
CA VAL A 166 -13.83 -8.25 4.33
C VAL A 166 -14.98 -8.90 5.10
N ALA A 167 -15.60 -9.95 4.55
CA ALA A 167 -16.63 -10.69 5.25
C ALA A 167 -16.12 -11.36 6.54
N ALA A 168 -14.89 -11.90 6.53
CA ALA A 168 -14.27 -12.49 7.71
C ALA A 168 -14.02 -11.46 8.82
N GLN A 169 -13.49 -10.29 8.47
CA GLN A 169 -13.26 -9.21 9.43
C GLN A 169 -14.56 -8.62 10.00
N ILE A 170 -15.63 -8.52 9.20
CA ILE A 170 -16.95 -8.14 9.71
C ILE A 170 -17.47 -9.20 10.70
N ALA A 171 -17.34 -10.50 10.37
CA ALA A 171 -17.75 -11.58 11.28
C ALA A 171 -17.00 -11.58 12.62
N LEU A 172 -15.72 -11.22 12.62
CA LEU A 172 -14.89 -11.09 13.83
C LEU A 172 -15.23 -9.86 14.68
N ARG A 173 -15.70 -8.78 14.05
CA ARG A 173 -15.88 -7.46 14.70
C ARG A 173 -17.34 -7.11 14.98
N GLN A 174 -18.30 -7.85 14.43
CA GLN A 174 -19.74 -7.66 14.65
C GLN A 174 -20.41 -8.95 15.13
N PRO A 175 -20.37 -9.28 16.44
CA PRO A 175 -20.97 -10.50 16.99
C PRO A 175 -22.44 -10.70 16.60
N SER A 176 -23.22 -9.60 16.53
CA SER A 176 -24.65 -9.62 16.15
C SER A 176 -24.93 -10.05 14.70
N ARG A 177 -23.93 -9.99 13.81
CA ARG A 177 -24.01 -10.42 12.40
C ARG A 177 -23.01 -11.53 12.06
N ALA A 178 -22.33 -12.10 13.06
CA ALA A 178 -21.22 -13.02 12.83
C ALA A 178 -21.61 -14.24 11.98
N ASP A 179 -22.77 -14.84 12.23
CA ASP A 179 -23.19 -16.05 11.52
C ASP A 179 -23.66 -15.78 10.07
N GLU A 180 -24.24 -14.60 9.81
CA GLU A 180 -24.54 -14.10 8.46
C GLU A 180 -23.24 -13.99 7.65
N PHE A 181 -22.26 -13.28 8.20
CA PHE A 181 -20.98 -13.04 7.52
C PHE A 181 -20.12 -14.29 7.41
N ARG A 182 -20.12 -15.19 8.40
CA ARG A 182 -19.52 -16.54 8.28
C ARG A 182 -20.14 -17.34 7.13
N GLY A 183 -21.41 -17.11 6.80
CA GLY A 183 -22.03 -17.65 5.58
C GLY A 183 -21.32 -17.16 4.31
N TYR A 184 -21.09 -15.85 4.19
CA TYR A 184 -20.38 -15.25 3.06
C TYR A 184 -18.90 -15.69 2.99
N VAL A 185 -18.23 -15.82 4.14
CA VAL A 185 -16.85 -16.36 4.23
C VAL A 185 -16.77 -17.76 3.66
N ARG A 186 -17.66 -18.68 4.07
CA ARG A 186 -17.68 -20.07 3.56
C ARG A 186 -17.95 -20.10 2.04
N GLN A 187 -18.83 -19.23 1.54
CA GLN A 187 -19.07 -19.09 0.10
C GLN A 187 -17.82 -18.60 -0.65
N GLY A 188 -17.07 -17.65 -0.09
CA GLY A 188 -15.80 -17.18 -0.64
C GLY A 188 -14.73 -18.27 -0.70
N ILE A 189 -14.48 -18.95 0.42
CA ILE A 189 -13.53 -20.07 0.51
C ILE A 189 -13.90 -21.21 -0.43
N LYS A 190 -15.20 -21.53 -0.53
CA LYS A 190 -15.69 -22.54 -1.49
C LYS A 190 -15.33 -22.17 -2.92
N LEU A 191 -15.55 -20.92 -3.34
CA LEU A 191 -15.17 -20.48 -4.69
C LEU A 191 -13.66 -20.56 -4.92
N LEU A 192 -12.85 -20.08 -3.97
CA LEU A 192 -11.38 -20.12 -4.06
C LEU A 192 -10.86 -21.56 -4.23
N ARG A 193 -11.38 -22.49 -3.41
CA ARG A 193 -10.96 -23.90 -3.38
C ARG A 193 -11.53 -24.76 -4.51
N GLU A 194 -12.80 -24.59 -4.87
CA GLU A 194 -13.47 -25.50 -5.81
C GLU A 194 -13.45 -25.00 -7.26
N VAL A 195 -13.40 -23.69 -7.48
CA VAL A 195 -13.56 -23.06 -8.80
C VAL A 195 -12.25 -22.41 -9.26
N LEU A 196 -11.59 -21.61 -8.42
CA LEU A 196 -10.36 -20.89 -8.79
C LEU A 196 -9.07 -21.71 -8.64
N SER A 197 -9.07 -22.76 -7.80
CA SER A 197 -7.94 -23.66 -7.66
C SER A 197 -7.78 -24.59 -8.87
N ASP A 198 -6.55 -24.70 -9.36
CA ASP A 198 -6.21 -25.54 -10.50
C ASP A 198 -5.91 -26.95 -10.05
N ARG A 199 -6.85 -27.87 -10.28
CA ARG A 199 -6.76 -29.26 -9.78
C ARG A 199 -5.70 -30.10 -10.51
N ASP A 200 -5.26 -29.68 -11.69
CA ASP A 200 -4.29 -30.44 -12.50
C ASP A 200 -2.84 -30.12 -12.12
N HIS A 201 -2.58 -28.86 -11.72
CA HIS A 201 -1.21 -28.34 -11.54
C HIS A 201 -0.98 -27.59 -10.21
N GLY A 202 -2.03 -27.33 -9.43
CA GLY A 202 -1.97 -26.54 -8.20
C GLY A 202 -1.91 -25.03 -8.44
N GLY A 203 -1.90 -24.28 -7.35
CA GLY A 203 -2.09 -22.83 -7.38
C GLY A 203 -3.51 -22.44 -7.82
N LEU A 204 -3.73 -21.14 -8.04
CA LEU A 204 -5.04 -20.59 -8.40
C LEU A 204 -4.97 -19.80 -9.71
N PHE A 205 -6.00 -19.90 -10.54
CA PHE A 205 -6.14 -19.08 -11.75
C PHE A 205 -6.33 -17.61 -11.37
N TRP A 206 -5.80 -16.71 -12.20
CA TRP A 206 -6.01 -15.26 -12.02
C TRP A 206 -7.48 -14.85 -12.16
N GLY A 207 -8.17 -15.39 -13.18
CA GLY A 207 -9.56 -15.06 -13.45
C GLY A 207 -10.25 -16.11 -14.30
N LEU A 208 -11.56 -16.22 -14.11
CA LEU A 208 -12.46 -17.11 -14.83
C LEU A 208 -13.71 -16.32 -15.27
N ASP A 209 -14.50 -16.85 -16.19
CA ASP A 209 -15.79 -16.28 -16.56
C ASP A 209 -16.77 -16.26 -15.37
N PRO A 210 -17.92 -15.55 -15.45
CA PRO A 210 -18.86 -15.48 -14.34
C PRO A 210 -19.39 -16.84 -13.86
N SER A 211 -19.39 -17.86 -14.73
CA SER A 211 -19.81 -19.23 -14.43
C SER A 211 -18.68 -20.12 -13.87
N GLY A 212 -17.48 -19.58 -13.72
CA GLY A 212 -16.30 -20.31 -13.22
C GLY A 212 -15.56 -21.12 -14.28
N LYS A 213 -15.70 -20.80 -15.58
CA LYS A 213 -14.98 -21.48 -16.67
C LYS A 213 -13.78 -20.70 -17.14
N PHE A 214 -12.82 -21.40 -17.73
CA PHE A 214 -11.62 -20.79 -18.32
C PHE A 214 -11.98 -19.76 -19.40
N LYS A 215 -11.41 -18.56 -19.29
CA LYS A 215 -11.57 -17.45 -20.24
C LYS A 215 -10.20 -17.06 -20.79
N PRO A 216 -9.95 -17.17 -22.12
CA PRO A 216 -8.63 -16.94 -22.70
C PRO A 216 -7.99 -15.58 -22.36
N ASP A 217 -8.79 -14.53 -22.18
CA ASP A 217 -8.32 -13.18 -21.83
C ASP A 217 -7.51 -13.13 -20.53
N TRP A 218 -7.78 -14.04 -19.58
CA TRP A 218 -7.04 -14.15 -18.32
C TRP A 218 -5.79 -15.04 -18.44
N GLY A 219 -5.70 -15.90 -19.45
CA GLY A 219 -4.67 -16.92 -19.54
C GLY A 219 -4.69 -17.92 -18.37
N ASP A 220 -3.67 -18.76 -18.29
CA ASP A 220 -3.49 -19.79 -17.25
C ASP A 220 -2.25 -19.57 -16.36
N GLU A 221 -1.59 -18.42 -16.52
CA GLU A 221 -0.50 -17.93 -15.69
C GLU A 221 -0.93 -17.77 -14.21
N LYS A 222 0.03 -17.94 -13.29
CA LYS A 222 -0.18 -17.82 -11.84
C LYS A 222 0.65 -16.66 -11.33
N HIS A 223 0.02 -15.66 -10.70
CA HIS A 223 0.69 -14.41 -10.29
C HIS A 223 0.78 -14.28 -8.77
N ALA A 224 1.96 -13.88 -8.28
CA ALA A 224 2.30 -13.73 -6.87
C ALA A 224 1.28 -12.92 -6.07
N TYR A 225 0.86 -11.77 -6.58
CA TYR A 225 -0.14 -10.89 -5.97
C TYR A 225 -1.49 -11.58 -5.70
N GLY A 226 -2.03 -12.29 -6.71
CA GLY A 226 -3.32 -12.96 -6.57
C GLY A 226 -3.25 -14.11 -5.56
N ILE A 227 -2.14 -14.84 -5.57
CA ILE A 227 -1.84 -15.91 -4.61
C ILE A 227 -1.69 -15.35 -3.18
N ALA A 228 -1.03 -14.21 -3.01
CA ALA A 228 -0.91 -13.54 -1.72
C ALA A 228 -2.30 -13.21 -1.15
N PHE A 229 -3.17 -12.59 -1.95
CA PHE A 229 -4.55 -12.32 -1.55
C PHE A 229 -5.33 -13.60 -1.19
N ALA A 230 -5.12 -14.71 -1.89
CA ALA A 230 -5.76 -16.00 -1.57
C ALA A 230 -5.31 -16.55 -0.20
N ILE A 231 -4.00 -16.51 0.11
CA ILE A 231 -3.44 -16.89 1.41
C ILE A 231 -4.04 -16.01 2.52
N TYR A 232 -4.07 -14.69 2.30
CA TYR A 232 -4.57 -13.70 3.26
C TYR A 232 -6.05 -13.89 3.57
N ALA A 233 -6.88 -14.07 2.54
CA ALA A 233 -8.31 -14.35 2.68
C ALA A 233 -8.59 -15.68 3.39
N ALA A 234 -7.83 -16.73 3.06
CA ALA A 234 -7.95 -18.04 3.69
C ALA A 234 -7.54 -18.03 5.17
N SER A 235 -6.52 -17.25 5.52
CA SER A 235 -6.06 -17.06 6.91
C SER A 235 -7.12 -16.34 7.76
N ALA A 236 -7.62 -15.20 7.28
CA ALA A 236 -8.70 -14.47 7.96
C ALA A 236 -10.01 -15.27 8.03
N ALA A 237 -10.33 -16.05 7.00
CA ALA A 237 -11.49 -16.95 7.03
C ALA A 237 -11.37 -18.01 8.12
N TYR A 238 -10.20 -18.63 8.29
CA TYR A 238 -9.96 -19.57 9.39
C TYR A 238 -10.04 -18.88 10.76
N GLU A 239 -9.52 -17.66 10.92
CA GLU A 239 -9.67 -16.89 12.16
C GLU A 239 -11.15 -16.71 12.54
N ALA A 240 -11.98 -16.27 11.58
CA ALA A 240 -13.39 -15.95 11.74
C ALA A 240 -14.33 -17.16 11.91
N THR A 241 -13.97 -18.32 11.36
CA THR A 241 -14.85 -19.52 11.28
C THR A 241 -14.32 -20.74 12.03
N ARG A 242 -12.99 -20.82 12.24
CA ARG A 242 -12.24 -22.02 12.64
C ARG A 242 -12.45 -23.24 11.74
N ASP A 243 -12.83 -23.00 10.49
CA ASP A 243 -13.01 -24.03 9.45
C ASP A 243 -11.66 -24.58 8.95
N ALA A 244 -11.44 -25.87 9.16
CA ALA A 244 -10.21 -26.55 8.75
C ALA A 244 -9.94 -26.48 7.24
N ASP A 245 -10.99 -26.42 6.40
CA ASP A 245 -10.83 -26.32 4.94
C ASP A 245 -10.26 -24.95 4.53
N ALA A 246 -10.57 -23.88 5.27
CA ALA A 246 -9.98 -22.56 5.04
C ALA A 246 -8.48 -22.55 5.38
N LEU A 247 -8.10 -23.13 6.52
CA LEU A 247 -6.69 -23.25 6.88
C LEU A 247 -5.91 -24.15 5.92
N GLN A 248 -6.52 -25.24 5.45
CA GLN A 248 -5.89 -26.14 4.49
C GLN A 248 -5.66 -25.44 3.14
N LEU A 249 -6.64 -24.67 2.64
CA LEU A 249 -6.46 -23.83 1.45
C LEU A 249 -5.28 -22.86 1.60
N ALA A 250 -5.14 -22.19 2.75
CA ALA A 250 -4.04 -21.28 3.00
C ALA A 250 -2.66 -22.00 2.94
N LYS A 251 -2.57 -23.17 3.59
CA LYS A 251 -1.37 -24.02 3.62
C LYS A 251 -0.98 -24.54 2.24
N ASP A 252 -1.93 -25.10 1.50
CA ASP A 252 -1.69 -25.66 0.17
C ASP A 252 -1.26 -24.57 -0.82
N THR A 253 -1.91 -23.41 -0.75
CA THR A 253 -1.56 -22.23 -1.55
C THR A 253 -0.14 -21.72 -1.23
N PHE A 254 0.19 -21.57 0.06
CA PHE A 254 1.52 -21.16 0.50
C PHE A 254 2.61 -22.16 0.10
N HIS A 255 2.41 -23.46 0.38
CA HIS A 255 3.41 -24.49 0.05
C HIS A 255 3.62 -24.70 -1.45
N TRP A 256 2.56 -24.55 -2.26
CA TRP A 256 2.70 -24.54 -3.71
C TRP A 256 3.51 -23.31 -4.15
N PHE A 257 3.14 -22.11 -3.68
CA PHE A 257 3.82 -20.88 -4.10
C PHE A 257 5.28 -20.81 -3.64
N ASP A 258 5.60 -21.18 -2.39
CA ASP A 258 6.98 -21.17 -1.89
C ASP A 258 7.88 -22.12 -2.68
N ARG A 259 7.37 -23.31 -3.02
CA ARG A 259 8.08 -24.30 -3.84
C ARG A 259 8.39 -23.80 -5.25
N HIS A 260 7.48 -23.03 -5.86
CA HIS A 260 7.53 -22.67 -7.27
C HIS A 260 8.07 -21.26 -7.56
N ALA A 261 7.86 -20.30 -6.65
CA ALA A 261 8.22 -18.90 -6.85
C ALA A 261 9.35 -18.39 -5.95
N HIS A 262 9.74 -19.08 -4.87
CA HIS A 262 10.80 -18.58 -3.97
C HIS A 262 12.16 -18.51 -4.69
N ASP A 263 12.80 -17.35 -4.66
CA ASP A 263 14.13 -17.16 -5.23
C ASP A 263 15.22 -17.47 -4.20
N ALA A 264 15.53 -18.76 -4.03
CA ALA A 264 16.53 -19.24 -3.08
C ALA A 264 17.95 -18.62 -3.27
N GLN A 265 18.23 -17.97 -4.40
CA GLN A 265 19.52 -17.30 -4.66
C GLN A 265 19.57 -15.84 -4.14
N HIS A 266 18.48 -15.08 -4.23
CA HIS A 266 18.47 -13.64 -3.91
C HIS A 266 17.39 -13.21 -2.90
N GLY A 267 16.56 -14.14 -2.43
CA GLY A 267 15.42 -13.88 -1.54
C GLY A 267 14.22 -13.25 -2.25
N GLY A 268 13.05 -13.34 -1.60
CA GLY A 268 11.77 -12.96 -2.16
C GLY A 268 11.28 -13.90 -3.26
N TYR A 269 10.32 -13.45 -4.07
CA TYR A 269 9.53 -14.29 -4.95
C TYR A 269 9.51 -13.77 -6.39
N TYR A 270 9.39 -14.68 -7.36
CA TYR A 270 9.14 -14.32 -8.76
C TYR A 270 7.67 -13.98 -8.98
N GLU A 271 7.41 -13.00 -9.86
CA GLU A 271 6.06 -12.44 -10.06
C GLU A 271 5.08 -13.40 -10.74
N ALA A 272 5.50 -14.00 -11.87
CA ALA A 272 4.63 -14.76 -12.76
C ALA A 272 5.19 -16.17 -13.01
N LEU A 273 4.31 -17.16 -12.92
CA LEU A 273 4.59 -18.57 -13.17
C LEU A 273 3.73 -19.11 -14.31
N SER A 274 4.24 -20.11 -15.04
CA SER A 274 3.44 -20.93 -15.94
C SER A 274 2.35 -21.67 -15.15
N ARG A 275 1.34 -22.22 -15.84
CA ARG A 275 0.31 -23.04 -15.20
C ARG A 275 0.89 -24.18 -14.35
N ARG A 276 2.08 -24.67 -14.70
CA ARG A 276 2.81 -25.76 -14.02
C ARG A 276 3.75 -25.30 -12.91
N GLY A 277 3.76 -24.01 -12.57
CA GLY A 277 4.63 -23.44 -11.55
C GLY A 277 6.09 -23.24 -12.00
N GLU A 278 6.33 -23.03 -13.30
CA GLU A 278 7.67 -22.68 -13.81
C GLU A 278 7.82 -21.16 -13.87
N VAL A 279 8.92 -20.60 -13.38
CA VAL A 279 9.16 -19.14 -13.39
C VAL A 279 9.23 -18.58 -14.82
N LEU A 280 8.33 -17.66 -15.15
CA LEU A 280 8.28 -16.99 -16.46
C LEU A 280 9.32 -15.87 -16.53
N ARG A 281 10.57 -16.26 -16.85
CA ARG A 281 11.73 -15.34 -16.97
C ARG A 281 11.73 -14.50 -18.25
N VAL A 282 10.96 -14.90 -19.26
CA VAL A 282 10.86 -14.25 -20.56
C VAL A 282 9.38 -14.09 -20.90
N ALA A 283 9.01 -12.95 -21.46
CA ALA A 283 7.62 -12.69 -21.82
C ALA A 283 7.15 -13.64 -22.96
N PRO A 284 5.93 -14.16 -22.91
CA PRO A 284 5.35 -14.91 -24.03
C PRO A 284 5.14 -13.98 -25.25
N PRO A 285 5.10 -14.52 -26.48
CA PRO A 285 4.91 -13.74 -27.69
C PRO A 285 3.70 -12.79 -27.60
N GLY A 286 3.90 -11.53 -27.97
CA GLY A 286 2.85 -10.49 -27.92
C GLY A 286 2.67 -9.80 -26.57
N ARG A 287 3.26 -10.30 -25.47
CA ARG A 287 3.26 -9.63 -24.16
C ARG A 287 4.64 -9.04 -23.83
N LYS A 288 4.68 -8.08 -22.91
CA LYS A 288 5.92 -7.49 -22.35
C LYS A 288 5.90 -7.42 -20.82
N ARG A 289 4.71 -7.18 -20.27
CA ARG A 289 4.38 -7.15 -18.85
C ARG A 289 3.24 -8.13 -18.60
N ASP A 290 3.16 -8.64 -17.38
CA ASP A 290 2.15 -9.58 -16.93
C ASP A 290 0.80 -8.87 -16.61
N LEU A 291 -0.14 -9.58 -15.97
CA LEU A 291 -1.46 -9.02 -15.62
C LEU A 291 -1.42 -7.91 -14.55
N LEU A 292 -0.33 -7.78 -13.80
CA LEU A 292 -0.08 -6.68 -12.86
C LEU A 292 0.65 -5.50 -13.49
N GLY A 293 1.10 -5.64 -14.74
CA GLY A 293 2.00 -4.68 -15.35
C GLY A 293 3.46 -4.89 -14.95
N THR A 294 3.84 -5.98 -14.29
CA THR A 294 5.24 -6.26 -13.96
C THR A 294 5.97 -6.84 -15.17
N PRO A 295 7.21 -6.42 -15.50
CA PRO A 295 7.97 -7.04 -16.59
C PRO A 295 8.28 -8.52 -16.29
N TYR A 296 8.13 -9.41 -17.27
CA TYR A 296 8.42 -10.84 -17.05
C TYR A 296 9.87 -11.07 -16.61
N GLY A 297 10.07 -11.97 -15.64
CA GLY A 297 11.35 -12.24 -15.00
C GLY A 297 11.82 -11.21 -13.97
N TYR A 298 11.04 -10.16 -13.69
CA TYR A 298 11.32 -9.18 -12.63
C TYR A 298 10.53 -9.52 -11.36
N LYS A 299 10.82 -8.77 -10.29
CA LYS A 299 10.07 -8.74 -9.03
C LYS A 299 9.43 -7.36 -8.88
N SER A 300 8.21 -7.27 -8.36
CA SER A 300 7.58 -5.98 -8.03
C SER A 300 7.54 -5.71 -6.53
N MET A 301 7.57 -4.43 -6.15
CA MET A 301 7.19 -3.98 -4.81
C MET A 301 5.78 -4.44 -4.44
N ASN A 302 4.83 -4.22 -5.35
CA ASN A 302 3.40 -4.46 -5.15
C ASN A 302 3.10 -5.91 -4.70
N SER A 303 3.65 -6.90 -5.40
CA SER A 303 3.53 -8.31 -4.96
C SER A 303 4.25 -8.58 -3.64
N HIS A 304 5.39 -7.95 -3.36
CA HIS A 304 6.15 -8.22 -2.12
C HIS A 304 5.50 -7.61 -0.87
N ILE A 305 4.84 -6.46 -0.96
CA ILE A 305 4.12 -5.88 0.19
C ILE A 305 2.86 -6.69 0.53
N HIS A 306 2.14 -7.20 -0.46
CA HIS A 306 0.99 -8.07 -0.19
C HIS A 306 1.40 -9.51 0.19
N LEU A 307 2.57 -9.99 -0.24
CA LEU A 307 3.15 -11.21 0.32
C LEU A 307 3.56 -11.02 1.78
N LEU A 308 4.15 -9.87 2.15
CA LEU A 308 4.44 -9.52 3.54
C LEU A 308 3.16 -9.54 4.39
N GLU A 309 2.09 -8.88 3.91
CA GLU A 309 0.75 -8.91 4.52
C GLU A 309 0.19 -10.33 4.67
N ALA A 310 0.14 -11.09 3.58
CA ALA A 310 -0.47 -12.42 3.53
C ALA A 310 0.25 -13.43 4.44
N VAL A 311 1.59 -13.40 4.44
CA VAL A 311 2.42 -14.28 5.26
C VAL A 311 2.40 -13.84 6.74
N THR A 312 2.17 -12.56 7.04
CA THR A 312 1.91 -12.09 8.42
C THR A 312 0.66 -12.77 8.99
N ALA A 313 -0.49 -12.64 8.31
CA ALA A 313 -1.73 -13.24 8.78
C ALA A 313 -1.69 -14.78 8.80
N LEU A 314 -0.98 -15.40 7.85
CA LEU A 314 -0.77 -16.85 7.85
C LEU A 314 0.03 -17.30 9.08
N TYR A 315 1.07 -16.56 9.46
CA TYR A 315 1.91 -16.88 10.62
C TYR A 315 1.12 -16.78 11.93
N GLU A 316 0.25 -15.77 12.07
CA GLU A 316 -0.59 -15.58 13.25
C GLU A 316 -1.55 -16.75 13.48
N VAL A 317 -2.14 -17.31 12.42
CA VAL A 317 -3.04 -18.48 12.54
C VAL A 317 -2.34 -19.84 12.47
N TRP A 318 -1.12 -19.88 11.95
CA TRP A 318 -0.31 -21.09 11.78
C TRP A 318 1.18 -20.76 11.90
N PRO A 319 1.74 -20.74 13.13
CA PRO A 319 3.13 -20.38 13.39
C PRO A 319 4.09 -21.53 13.03
N ASP A 320 4.21 -21.81 11.73
CA ASP A 320 5.10 -22.82 11.17
C ASP A 320 6.52 -22.25 10.95
N PRO A 321 7.60 -23.02 11.22
CA PRO A 321 8.96 -22.54 11.06
C PRO A 321 9.34 -22.08 9.64
N LEU A 322 8.72 -22.62 8.60
CA LEU A 322 8.93 -22.14 7.23
C LEU A 322 8.22 -20.79 7.04
N VAL A 323 6.99 -20.65 7.52
CA VAL A 323 6.23 -19.38 7.45
C VAL A 323 6.95 -18.27 8.22
N GLU A 324 7.43 -18.54 9.45
CA GLU A 324 8.23 -17.60 10.24
C GLU A 324 9.48 -17.13 9.47
N LYS A 325 10.21 -18.08 8.88
CA LYS A 325 11.40 -17.79 8.06
C LYS A 325 11.06 -16.90 6.86
N ARG A 326 9.97 -17.18 6.15
CA ARG A 326 9.54 -16.38 4.99
C ARG A 326 9.04 -15.00 5.39
N LEU A 327 8.36 -14.88 6.53
CA LEU A 327 7.95 -13.59 7.07
C LEU A 327 9.14 -12.71 7.41
N GLY A 328 10.17 -13.28 8.07
CA GLY A 328 11.43 -12.58 8.34
C GLY A 328 12.15 -12.12 7.07
N GLU A 329 12.24 -13.01 6.07
CA GLU A 329 12.85 -12.72 4.78
C GLU A 329 12.10 -11.62 4.01
N LEU A 330 10.76 -11.67 3.97
CA LEU A 330 9.91 -10.66 3.34
C LEU A 330 10.02 -9.29 4.03
N LEU A 331 10.04 -9.27 5.37
CA LEU A 331 10.21 -8.03 6.14
C LEU A 331 11.55 -7.35 5.79
N GLU A 332 12.62 -8.13 5.74
CA GLU A 332 13.97 -7.64 5.43
C GLU A 332 14.10 -7.22 3.95
N VAL A 333 13.48 -7.94 3.02
CA VAL A 333 13.39 -7.54 1.60
C VAL A 333 12.63 -6.22 1.43
N VAL A 334 11.42 -6.10 2.00
CA VAL A 334 10.60 -4.89 1.84
C VAL A 334 11.28 -3.68 2.50
N ARG A 335 11.84 -3.85 3.71
CA ARG A 335 12.52 -2.77 4.44
C ARG A 335 13.87 -2.35 3.84
N ASP A 336 14.69 -3.29 3.37
CA ASP A 336 16.11 -3.05 3.05
C ASP A 336 16.47 -3.20 1.55
N LYS A 337 15.49 -3.52 0.69
CA LYS A 337 15.65 -3.60 -0.78
C LYS A 337 14.59 -2.82 -1.53
N VAL A 338 13.34 -2.88 -1.07
CA VAL A 338 12.22 -2.23 -1.74
C VAL A 338 12.13 -0.75 -1.36
N ALA A 339 12.11 -0.47 -0.05
CA ALA A 339 12.16 0.88 0.49
C ALA A 339 13.58 1.48 0.46
N VAL A 340 13.65 2.78 0.22
CA VAL A 340 14.90 3.54 0.06
C VAL A 340 14.84 4.85 0.85
N GLU A 341 15.92 5.17 1.54
CA GLU A 341 16.05 6.44 2.26
C GLU A 341 16.16 7.65 1.30
N PRO A 342 15.57 8.82 1.61
CA PRO A 342 14.87 9.15 2.85
C PRO A 342 13.37 8.80 2.93
N GLY A 343 12.82 7.90 2.10
CA GLY A 343 11.49 7.32 2.35
C GLY A 343 10.59 7.07 1.13
N CYS A 344 11.06 6.40 0.08
CA CYS A 344 10.22 6.02 -1.08
C CYS A 344 10.40 4.55 -1.47
N LEU A 345 9.55 4.04 -2.36
CA LEU A 345 9.60 2.66 -2.86
C LEU A 345 10.07 2.59 -4.32
N ASN A 346 11.03 1.71 -4.62
CA ASN A 346 11.27 1.32 -6.01
C ASN A 346 10.20 0.31 -6.47
N LEU A 347 9.61 0.50 -7.65
CA LEU A 347 8.47 -0.31 -8.08
C LEU A 347 8.85 -1.70 -8.62
N TYR A 348 9.95 -1.80 -9.38
CA TYR A 348 10.37 -3.03 -10.07
C TYR A 348 11.85 -3.31 -9.89
N PHE A 349 12.21 -4.60 -9.85
CA PHE A 349 13.58 -5.05 -9.60
C PHE A 349 13.94 -6.23 -10.50
N THR A 350 15.22 -6.33 -10.89
CA THR A 350 15.76 -7.59 -11.39
C THR A 350 15.71 -8.67 -10.30
N PRO A 351 15.88 -9.98 -10.62
CA PRO A 351 15.92 -11.02 -9.59
C PRO A 351 16.92 -10.76 -8.46
N ALA A 352 18.07 -10.14 -8.79
CA ALA A 352 19.12 -9.75 -7.85
C ALA A 352 18.87 -8.40 -7.15
N TRP A 353 17.60 -7.95 -7.03
CA TRP A 353 17.20 -6.73 -6.33
C TRP A 353 17.85 -5.43 -6.84
N ARG A 354 18.26 -5.37 -8.11
CA ARG A 354 18.65 -4.10 -8.74
C ARG A 354 17.39 -3.35 -9.16
N PRO A 355 17.13 -2.13 -8.67
CA PRO A 355 15.94 -1.37 -9.01
C PRO A 355 15.93 -0.95 -10.49
N VAL A 356 14.72 -0.81 -11.03
CA VAL A 356 14.44 -0.17 -12.32
C VAL A 356 13.87 1.21 -12.03
N PRO A 357 14.44 2.30 -12.59
CA PRO A 357 13.88 3.63 -12.42
C PRO A 357 12.44 3.72 -12.96
N ASP A 358 11.54 4.21 -12.13
CA ASP A 358 10.13 4.48 -12.45
C ASP A 358 9.62 5.65 -11.58
N HIS A 359 8.33 5.94 -11.65
CA HIS A 359 7.65 6.87 -10.75
C HIS A 359 7.55 6.33 -9.31
N ASP A 360 7.22 7.22 -8.39
CA ASP A 360 6.93 6.89 -6.99
C ASP A 360 5.42 6.86 -6.75
N SER A 361 4.96 6.05 -5.78
CA SER A 361 3.54 5.80 -5.55
C SER A 361 3.17 5.98 -4.09
N PHE A 362 2.75 7.21 -3.75
CA PHE A 362 2.48 7.68 -2.40
C PHE A 362 1.50 6.81 -1.60
N GLY A 363 0.55 6.16 -2.26
CA GLY A 363 -0.36 5.19 -1.63
C GLY A 363 0.36 3.93 -1.15
N HIS A 364 1.31 3.41 -1.92
CA HIS A 364 2.10 2.25 -1.52
C HIS A 364 3.13 2.62 -0.43
N ASP A 365 3.67 3.84 -0.42
CA ASP A 365 4.58 4.31 0.64
C ASP A 365 3.87 4.26 2.00
N VAL A 366 2.69 4.87 2.11
CA VAL A 366 1.91 4.90 3.35
C VAL A 366 1.34 3.53 3.72
N GLU A 367 0.99 2.68 2.75
CA GLU A 367 0.57 1.29 3.00
C GLU A 367 1.74 0.46 3.58
N THR A 368 2.90 0.51 2.93
CA THR A 368 4.09 -0.24 3.34
C THR A 368 4.54 0.14 4.74
N ALA A 369 4.38 1.41 5.13
CA ALA A 369 4.77 1.90 6.44
C ALA A 369 4.13 1.11 7.59
N TYR A 370 2.82 0.82 7.54
CA TYR A 370 2.18 0.05 8.61
C TYR A 370 2.37 -1.46 8.44
N LEU A 371 2.36 -2.00 7.20
CA LEU A 371 2.60 -3.43 6.93
C LEU A 371 3.95 -3.90 7.49
N LEU A 372 4.99 -3.07 7.35
CA LEU A 372 6.29 -3.29 7.96
C LEU A 372 6.20 -3.43 9.50
N THR A 373 5.41 -2.58 10.16
CA THR A 373 5.24 -2.63 11.63
C THR A 373 4.39 -3.79 12.11
N GLU A 374 3.39 -4.20 11.34
CA GLU A 374 2.53 -5.36 11.63
C GLU A 374 3.33 -6.66 11.53
N ALA A 375 4.07 -6.86 10.43
CA ALA A 375 4.96 -8.01 10.23
C ALA A 375 6.05 -8.10 11.32
N ALA A 376 6.68 -6.97 11.66
CA ALA A 376 7.63 -6.92 12.78
C ALA A 376 6.94 -7.24 14.12
N GLY A 377 5.69 -6.82 14.31
CA GLY A 377 4.87 -7.11 15.48
C GLY A 377 4.56 -8.60 15.66
N ALA A 378 4.18 -9.28 14.58
CA ALA A 378 3.90 -10.72 14.53
C ALA A 378 5.15 -11.55 14.82
N LEU A 379 6.30 -11.18 14.26
CA LEU A 379 7.63 -11.76 14.57
C LEU A 379 8.15 -11.44 15.99
N GLY A 380 7.35 -10.80 16.86
CA GLY A 380 7.75 -10.40 18.21
C GLY A 380 8.76 -9.25 18.27
N ARG A 381 9.16 -8.68 17.13
CA ARG A 381 10.12 -7.57 16.97
C ARG A 381 9.48 -6.20 17.26
N LYS A 382 8.61 -6.12 18.28
CA LYS A 382 7.69 -4.98 18.60
C LYS A 382 8.33 -3.61 18.90
N ASN A 383 9.66 -3.50 18.85
CA ASN A 383 10.41 -2.24 18.96
C ASN A 383 11.62 -2.22 17.99
N ASP A 384 11.52 -2.88 16.81
CA ASP A 384 12.60 -2.79 15.82
C ASP A 384 12.76 -1.36 15.31
N ALA A 385 13.82 -0.71 15.79
CA ALA A 385 14.12 0.67 15.46
C ALA A 385 14.48 0.87 13.96
N ALA A 386 14.90 -0.18 13.24
CA ALA A 386 15.09 -0.08 11.79
C ALA A 386 13.75 0.03 11.06
N THR A 387 12.83 -0.92 11.32
CA THR A 387 11.45 -0.91 10.81
C THR A 387 10.73 0.39 11.17
N GLY A 388 10.77 0.81 12.44
CA GLY A 388 10.08 2.03 12.90
C GLY A 388 10.61 3.32 12.26
N ARG A 389 11.91 3.39 11.95
CA ARG A 389 12.48 4.52 11.18
C ARG A 389 12.00 4.50 9.73
N MET A 390 12.10 3.36 9.04
CA MET A 390 11.69 3.27 7.63
C MET A 390 10.19 3.56 7.45
N ALA A 391 9.34 3.01 8.32
CA ALA A 391 7.90 3.29 8.33
C ALA A 391 7.60 4.80 8.50
N ARG A 392 8.29 5.47 9.43
CA ARG A 392 8.15 6.92 9.61
C ARG A 392 8.62 7.70 8.38
N MET A 393 9.74 7.28 7.79
CA MET A 393 10.34 7.92 6.61
C MET A 393 9.42 7.87 5.40
N LEU A 394 8.79 6.71 5.12
CA LEU A 394 7.77 6.55 4.07
C LEU A 394 6.59 7.52 4.23
N VAL A 395 6.04 7.64 5.44
CA VAL A 395 4.92 8.57 5.70
C VAL A 395 5.37 10.05 5.69
N ASP A 396 6.54 10.36 6.23
CA ASP A 396 7.08 11.73 6.25
C ASP A 396 7.40 12.24 4.83
N HIS A 397 7.82 11.34 3.94
CA HIS A 397 8.04 11.58 2.51
C HIS A 397 6.74 11.78 1.74
N ALA A 398 5.77 10.86 1.87
CA ALA A 398 4.48 11.00 1.20
C ALA A 398 3.76 12.29 1.61
N LEU A 399 3.93 12.73 2.86
CA LEU A 399 3.45 14.03 3.37
C LEU A 399 4.22 15.26 2.85
N GLU A 400 5.41 15.09 2.28
CA GLU A 400 6.24 16.16 1.69
C GLU A 400 6.00 16.28 0.18
N TYR A 401 5.99 15.17 -0.55
CA TYR A 401 5.97 15.14 -2.02
C TYR A 401 4.60 14.78 -2.62
N GLY A 402 3.77 14.02 -1.88
CA GLY A 402 2.53 13.43 -2.36
C GLY A 402 1.24 14.00 -1.77
N TRP A 403 1.30 15.01 -0.90
CA TRP A 403 0.15 15.49 -0.14
C TRP A 403 -0.44 16.81 -0.66
N ASP A 404 -1.77 16.88 -0.76
CA ASP A 404 -2.46 18.16 -1.02
C ASP A 404 -2.65 18.96 0.28
N SER A 405 -1.78 19.95 0.51
CA SER A 405 -1.88 20.85 1.66
C SER A 405 -3.11 21.77 1.64
N ARG A 406 -3.82 21.90 0.50
CA ARG A 406 -5.00 22.76 0.34
C ARG A 406 -6.30 22.05 0.69
N HIS A 407 -6.54 20.83 0.19
CA HIS A 407 -7.79 20.10 0.44
C HIS A 407 -7.62 18.84 1.30
N GLY A 408 -6.38 18.45 1.62
CA GLY A 408 -6.07 17.14 2.19
C GLY A 408 -6.11 16.01 1.16
N GLY A 409 -5.62 14.84 1.57
CA GLY A 409 -5.54 13.65 0.72
C GLY A 409 -4.24 13.53 -0.06
N PHE A 410 -3.85 12.29 -0.34
CA PHE A 410 -2.65 11.96 -1.11
C PHE A 410 -2.95 11.85 -2.60
N TYR A 411 -2.05 12.39 -3.42
CA TYR A 411 -2.01 12.20 -4.87
C TYR A 411 -1.62 10.76 -5.23
N ASP A 412 -1.88 10.35 -6.47
CA ASP A 412 -1.61 8.98 -6.97
C ASP A 412 -0.10 8.69 -7.11
N ARG A 413 0.63 9.55 -7.83
CA ARG A 413 2.06 9.34 -8.15
C ARG A 413 2.84 10.60 -8.50
N GLY A 414 4.15 10.53 -8.31
CA GLY A 414 5.08 11.63 -8.56
C GLY A 414 6.50 11.18 -8.89
N PHE A 415 7.43 12.14 -8.90
CA PHE A 415 8.85 11.83 -8.86
C PHE A 415 9.26 11.49 -7.43
N ALA A 416 10.15 10.51 -7.26
CA ALA A 416 10.64 10.08 -5.94
C ALA A 416 11.20 11.22 -5.07
N PHE A 417 11.77 12.28 -5.66
CA PHE A 417 12.19 13.49 -4.95
C PHE A 417 11.86 14.73 -5.79
N GLY A 418 10.57 14.97 -6.00
CA GLY A 418 10.07 16.08 -6.80
C GLY A 418 8.56 16.23 -6.67
N PRO A 419 7.93 17.12 -7.46
CA PRO A 419 6.49 17.32 -7.38
C PRO A 419 5.71 16.07 -7.83
N ALA A 420 4.58 15.81 -7.18
CA ALA A 420 3.52 14.98 -7.76
C ALA A 420 3.08 15.55 -9.12
N TYR A 421 2.77 14.66 -10.07
CA TYR A 421 2.30 15.05 -11.41
C TYR A 421 0.97 14.40 -11.80
N ALA A 422 0.60 13.28 -11.18
CA ALA A 422 -0.74 12.69 -11.27
C ALA A 422 -1.53 13.10 -10.03
N LEU A 423 -2.23 14.23 -10.15
CA LEU A 423 -2.87 14.91 -9.03
C LEU A 423 -4.30 14.40 -8.73
N GLU A 424 -4.76 13.34 -9.41
CA GLU A 424 -5.93 12.61 -8.94
C GLU A 424 -5.71 11.99 -7.56
N LYS A 425 -6.80 11.86 -6.81
CA LYS A 425 -6.83 11.23 -5.50
C LYS A 425 -7.64 9.95 -5.63
N ILE A 426 -6.94 8.83 -5.53
CA ILE A 426 -7.50 7.49 -5.72
C ILE A 426 -7.92 6.93 -4.37
N TRP A 427 -9.07 6.27 -4.35
CA TRP A 427 -9.79 5.87 -3.14
C TRP A 427 -8.97 5.01 -2.15
N TRP A 428 -8.21 4.04 -2.66
CA TRP A 428 -7.38 3.15 -1.84
C TRP A 428 -6.22 3.93 -1.21
N THR A 429 -5.55 4.80 -1.97
CA THR A 429 -4.49 5.70 -1.49
C THR A 429 -4.96 6.55 -0.30
N GLN A 430 -6.24 6.98 -0.30
CA GLN A 430 -6.83 7.73 0.82
C GLN A 430 -7.07 6.85 2.04
N ALA A 431 -7.52 5.61 1.83
CA ALA A 431 -7.73 4.63 2.90
C ALA A 431 -6.41 4.29 3.60
N GLU A 432 -5.36 4.02 2.83
CA GLU A 432 -4.04 3.69 3.37
C GLU A 432 -3.40 4.88 4.08
N GLY A 433 -3.54 6.07 3.52
CA GLY A 433 -3.17 7.33 4.17
C GLY A 433 -3.86 7.51 5.52
N LEU A 434 -5.17 7.26 5.61
CA LEU A 434 -5.93 7.38 6.87
C LEU A 434 -5.36 6.47 7.98
N ASN A 435 -5.10 5.21 7.66
CA ASN A 435 -4.55 4.23 8.61
C ASN A 435 -3.12 4.59 9.03
N ALA A 436 -2.25 4.89 8.06
CA ALA A 436 -0.84 5.21 8.29
C ALA A 436 -0.66 6.49 9.12
N LEU A 437 -1.44 7.54 8.85
CA LEU A 437 -1.37 8.79 9.60
C LEU A 437 -1.77 8.61 11.06
N LEU A 438 -2.82 7.83 11.35
CA LEU A 438 -3.17 7.54 12.74
C LEU A 438 -2.13 6.66 13.43
N LEU A 439 -1.52 5.70 12.72
CA LEU A 439 -0.42 4.90 13.25
C LEU A 439 0.80 5.75 13.61
N MET A 440 1.18 6.70 12.75
CA MET A 440 2.28 7.62 13.05
C MET A 440 1.93 8.57 14.21
N HIS A 441 0.66 8.97 14.36
CA HIS A 441 0.20 9.67 15.58
C HIS A 441 0.31 8.79 16.83
N ARG A 442 -0.07 7.51 16.77
CA ARG A 442 0.07 6.56 17.89
C ARG A 442 1.51 6.44 18.39
N PHE A 443 2.49 6.40 17.47
CA PHE A 443 3.91 6.29 17.82
C PHE A 443 4.57 7.63 18.17
N TYR A 444 4.29 8.68 17.40
CA TYR A 444 5.06 9.94 17.42
C TYR A 444 4.23 11.19 17.76
N GLY A 445 2.93 11.05 18.05
CA GLY A 445 2.03 12.16 18.39
C GLY A 445 2.39 12.95 19.66
N LYS A 446 3.29 12.42 20.49
CA LYS A 446 3.90 13.14 21.63
C LYS A 446 5.09 14.01 21.23
N GLU A 447 5.69 13.75 20.06
CA GLU A 447 6.83 14.48 19.51
C GLU A 447 6.37 15.59 18.55
N THR A 448 5.29 15.35 17.81
CA THR A 448 4.77 16.27 16.77
C THR A 448 3.27 16.11 16.58
N SER A 449 2.57 17.20 16.28
CA SER A 449 1.15 17.18 15.91
C SER A 449 0.90 16.88 14.42
N ARG A 450 1.96 16.90 13.57
CA ARG A 450 1.86 16.74 12.09
C ARG A 450 0.93 15.60 11.66
N TYR A 451 1.10 14.42 12.26
CA TYR A 451 0.33 13.23 11.88
C TYR A 451 -1.14 13.30 12.34
N TRP A 452 -1.42 13.92 13.49
CA TRP A 452 -2.79 14.12 13.97
C TRP A 452 -3.53 15.16 13.12
N GLU A 453 -2.86 16.27 12.78
CA GLU A 453 -3.40 17.28 11.89
C GLU A 453 -3.67 16.69 10.50
N ALA A 454 -2.68 16.02 9.89
CA ALA A 454 -2.86 15.34 8.60
C ALA A 454 -3.95 14.26 8.65
N PHE A 455 -4.07 13.50 9.74
CA PHE A 455 -5.15 12.51 9.94
C PHE A 455 -6.54 13.16 9.90
N LEU A 456 -6.73 14.28 10.62
CA LEU A 456 -7.99 15.03 10.60
C LEU A 456 -8.30 15.60 9.21
N HIS A 457 -7.29 16.09 8.48
CA HIS A 457 -7.45 16.55 7.10
C HIS A 457 -7.79 15.39 6.14
N GLN A 458 -7.16 14.23 6.30
CA GLN A 458 -7.44 13.03 5.48
C GLN A 458 -8.86 12.51 5.70
N TRP A 459 -9.33 12.51 6.95
CA TRP A 459 -10.70 12.11 7.28
C TRP A 459 -11.74 13.09 6.72
N ASP A 460 -11.53 14.40 6.91
CA ASP A 460 -12.39 15.44 6.35
C ASP A 460 -12.44 15.37 4.81
N PHE A 461 -11.31 15.11 4.16
CA PHE A 461 -11.24 14.89 2.72
C PHE A 461 -12.06 13.66 2.28
N ILE A 462 -11.92 12.53 2.97
CA ILE A 462 -12.65 11.29 2.67
C ILE A 462 -14.17 11.51 2.78
N VAL A 463 -14.63 12.17 3.84
CA VAL A 463 -16.06 12.41 4.08
C VAL A 463 -16.64 13.40 3.07
N ARG A 464 -15.91 14.46 2.71
CA ARG A 464 -16.42 15.53 1.82
C ARG A 464 -16.31 15.24 0.33
N TYR A 465 -15.23 14.58 -0.10
CA TYR A 465 -14.88 14.48 -1.52
C TYR A 465 -14.79 13.03 -2.00
N GLN A 466 -14.20 12.12 -1.23
CA GLN A 466 -14.04 10.72 -1.67
C GLN A 466 -15.34 9.91 -1.54
N THR A 467 -16.20 10.24 -0.58
CA THR A 467 -17.47 9.55 -0.32
C THR A 467 -18.58 10.06 -1.23
N ASP A 468 -19.36 9.15 -1.79
CA ASP A 468 -20.58 9.48 -2.52
C ASP A 468 -21.78 9.48 -1.57
N ALA A 469 -22.33 10.66 -1.31
CA ALA A 469 -23.47 10.81 -0.40
C ALA A 469 -24.81 10.37 -1.04
N GLU A 470 -24.89 10.26 -2.37
CA GLU A 470 -26.10 9.96 -3.13
C GLU A 470 -26.27 8.44 -3.32
N HIS A 471 -25.27 7.77 -3.89
CA HIS A 471 -25.32 6.34 -4.17
C HIS A 471 -24.60 5.48 -3.11
N GLY A 472 -23.84 6.09 -2.19
CA GLY A 472 -23.04 5.38 -1.21
C GLY A 472 -21.70 4.87 -1.77
N GLU A 473 -20.92 4.22 -0.90
CA GLU A 473 -19.53 3.86 -1.18
C GLU A 473 -18.65 5.11 -1.43
N TRP A 474 -17.41 4.91 -1.85
CA TRP A 474 -16.49 5.95 -2.28
C TRP A 474 -16.41 5.96 -3.82
N PHE A 475 -16.15 7.13 -4.39
CA PHE A 475 -15.75 7.22 -5.80
C PHE A 475 -14.40 6.51 -6.00
N GLU A 476 -14.19 5.88 -7.16
CA GLU A 476 -12.88 5.28 -7.55
C GLU A 476 -11.75 6.33 -7.49
N SER A 477 -11.98 7.50 -8.09
CA SER A 477 -11.06 8.62 -8.02
C SER A 477 -11.76 9.97 -8.12
N VAL A 478 -11.15 10.99 -7.52
CA VAL A 478 -11.54 12.39 -7.67
C VAL A 478 -10.37 13.22 -8.22
N SER A 479 -10.68 14.38 -8.80
CA SER A 479 -9.67 15.39 -9.17
C SER A 479 -8.99 15.99 -7.94
N HIS A 480 -7.89 16.72 -8.14
CA HIS A 480 -7.17 17.38 -7.05
C HIS A 480 -8.07 18.33 -6.22
N ASP A 481 -9.06 18.97 -6.86
CA ASP A 481 -10.08 19.85 -6.23
C ASP A 481 -11.32 19.11 -5.73
N GLY A 482 -11.30 17.77 -5.72
CA GLY A 482 -12.32 16.94 -5.07
C GLY A 482 -13.57 16.64 -5.91
N ARG A 483 -13.55 16.84 -7.24
CA ARG A 483 -14.66 16.46 -8.13
C ARG A 483 -14.55 14.99 -8.53
N PRO A 484 -15.61 14.18 -8.42
CA PRO A 484 -15.57 12.80 -8.89
C PRO A 484 -15.36 12.71 -10.39
N LYS A 485 -14.51 11.77 -10.85
CA LYS A 485 -14.39 11.49 -12.29
C LYS A 485 -15.69 10.79 -12.76
N PRO A 486 -16.38 11.29 -13.80
CA PRO A 486 -17.71 10.80 -14.16
C PRO A 486 -17.68 9.37 -14.72
N GLY A 487 -18.75 8.61 -14.47
CA GLY A 487 -18.97 7.28 -15.04
C GLY A 487 -18.07 6.16 -14.49
N GLN A 488 -17.27 6.41 -13.45
CA GLN A 488 -16.48 5.35 -12.81
C GLN A 488 -17.36 4.38 -12.02
N ALA A 489 -17.12 3.08 -12.18
CA ALA A 489 -17.81 2.03 -11.48
C ALA A 489 -17.51 2.03 -9.97
N LYS A 490 -18.50 1.64 -9.16
CA LYS A 490 -18.40 1.47 -7.70
C LYS A 490 -17.69 0.17 -7.29
N ALA A 491 -17.73 -0.84 -8.16
CA ALA A 491 -16.90 -2.03 -8.04
C ALA A 491 -16.30 -2.39 -9.40
N THR A 492 -15.04 -2.82 -9.37
CA THR A 492 -14.35 -3.47 -10.50
C THR A 492 -13.55 -4.64 -9.96
N ILE A 493 -12.91 -5.43 -10.82
CA ILE A 493 -11.95 -6.48 -10.41
C ILE A 493 -10.81 -5.96 -9.52
N TRP A 494 -10.50 -4.65 -9.59
CA TRP A 494 -9.52 -3.97 -8.76
C TRP A 494 -10.16 -3.23 -7.57
N LYS A 495 -11.37 -2.69 -7.76
CA LYS A 495 -12.13 -1.92 -6.77
C LYS A 495 -13.11 -2.80 -6.00
N ALA A 496 -12.70 -3.24 -4.81
CA ALA A 496 -13.44 -4.07 -3.85
C ALA A 496 -13.35 -3.46 -2.45
N ALA A 497 -14.31 -3.73 -1.55
CA ALA A 497 -14.48 -3.19 -0.18
C ALA A 497 -13.29 -3.32 0.81
N TYR A 498 -12.14 -3.75 0.32
CA TYR A 498 -10.95 -4.14 1.06
C TYR A 498 -10.21 -2.97 1.70
N HIS A 499 -9.66 -2.05 0.90
CA HIS A 499 -8.77 -0.99 1.38
C HIS A 499 -9.50 -0.05 2.35
N ASN A 500 -10.64 0.51 1.91
CA ASN A 500 -11.48 1.36 2.74
C ASN A 500 -12.09 0.60 3.93
N GLY A 501 -12.54 -0.66 3.76
CA GLY A 501 -13.00 -1.49 4.87
C GLY A 501 -11.92 -1.71 5.95
N ARG A 502 -10.73 -2.17 5.56
CA ARG A 502 -9.55 -2.37 6.44
C ARG A 502 -9.20 -1.08 7.16
N ALA A 503 -9.03 0.02 6.42
CA ALA A 503 -8.65 1.30 6.99
C ALA A 503 -9.66 1.83 8.01
N LEU A 504 -10.97 1.79 7.71
CA LEU A 504 -12.01 2.25 8.64
C LEU A 504 -12.04 1.39 9.92
N MET A 505 -12.00 0.05 9.78
CA MET A 505 -11.99 -0.87 10.94
C MET A 505 -10.74 -0.69 11.82
N ASN A 506 -9.55 -0.57 11.21
CA ASN A 506 -8.30 -0.40 11.93
C ASN A 506 -8.21 0.98 12.59
N THR A 507 -8.64 2.04 11.89
CA THR A 507 -8.64 3.41 12.41
C THR A 507 -9.58 3.56 13.61
N ALA A 508 -10.82 3.06 13.53
CA ALA A 508 -11.76 3.08 14.65
C ALA A 508 -11.23 2.32 15.87
N ALA A 509 -10.72 1.10 15.68
CA ALA A 509 -10.13 0.31 16.76
C ALA A 509 -8.91 1.00 17.39
N MET A 510 -8.06 1.64 16.59
CA MET A 510 -6.89 2.36 17.08
C MET A 510 -7.26 3.64 17.86
N LEU A 511 -8.30 4.37 17.44
CA LEU A 511 -8.86 5.50 18.19
C LEU A 511 -9.42 5.05 19.55
N ARG A 512 -10.14 3.93 19.62
CA ARG A 512 -10.62 3.35 20.89
C ARG A 512 -9.46 2.96 21.83
N GLN A 513 -8.41 2.34 21.30
CA GLN A 513 -7.19 2.06 22.07
C GLN A 513 -6.52 3.35 22.58
N LEU A 514 -6.43 4.41 21.76
CA LEU A 514 -5.91 5.72 22.15
C LEU A 514 -6.79 6.43 23.19
N ALA A 515 -8.09 6.13 23.23
CA ALA A 515 -9.04 6.57 24.25
C ALA A 515 -8.94 5.79 25.58
N GLY A 516 -8.10 4.76 25.65
CA GLY A 516 -7.94 3.89 26.81
C GLY A 516 -9.08 2.88 26.98
N GLU A 517 -9.78 2.51 25.90
CA GLU A 517 -10.65 1.34 25.89
C GLU A 517 -9.78 0.08 25.67
N GLU A 518 -9.93 -0.91 26.55
CA GLU A 518 -9.32 -2.23 26.34
C GLU A 518 -9.88 -2.85 25.04
N PRO A 519 -9.08 -3.59 24.26
CA PRO A 519 -9.60 -4.40 23.17
C PRO A 519 -10.69 -5.34 23.71
N SER A 520 -11.86 -5.39 23.05
CA SER A 520 -12.89 -6.35 23.42
C SER A 520 -12.31 -7.76 23.34
N HIS A 521 -12.26 -8.47 24.48
CA HIS A 521 -11.61 -9.76 24.65
C HIS A 521 -12.31 -10.94 23.94
N GLU A 522 -13.05 -10.67 22.86
CA GLU A 522 -13.67 -11.67 21.98
C GLU A 522 -12.88 -11.90 20.68
N GLN A 523 -11.75 -11.19 20.46
CA GLN A 523 -10.76 -11.64 19.47
C GLN A 523 -9.94 -12.81 20.06
N PRO A 524 -9.94 -13.99 19.41
CA PRO A 524 -9.07 -15.09 19.82
C PRO A 524 -7.59 -14.73 19.58
N LYS A 525 -6.75 -15.06 20.55
CA LYS A 525 -5.29 -14.82 20.54
C LYS A 525 -4.55 -15.55 19.43
#